data_AF-A0A7Y5DLM6-F1
#
_entry.id   AF-A0A7Y5DLM6-F1
#
_cell.length_a   1.000
_cell.length_b   1.000
_cell.length_c   1.000
_cell.angle_alpha   90.00
_cell.angle_beta   90.00
_cell.angle_gamma   90.00
#
_symmetry.space_group_name_H-M   'P 1'
#
loop_
_entity.id
_entity.type
_entity.pdbx_description
1 polymer ?
#
loop_
_entity_poly.entity_id
_entity_poly.type
_entity_poly.pdbx_seq_one_letter_code
_entity_poly.pdbx_strand_id
1 'polypeptide(L)'
;VTFWVFLGMMVGTLSVVHFLDAKDFTGFLASFVFMFFVTGVGNASTFQMIPVIMRQEVPRLMPELDSAQRTRQAEKESAAIVGFTSAIAAYGAFFIPRAFGMSISATGTPHVALYGFLVFYASCAALTWYAYTRKGGLLHDVERGIAAPAPTAQGAPA
;
A
#
# COMPACT_ATOMS: atom_id res chain seq x y z
N VAL A 1 -2.92 5.26 -5.38
CA VAL A 1 -1.93 4.30 -5.92
C VAL A 1 -2.06 2.94 -5.25
N THR A 2 -1.94 2.87 -3.93
CA THR A 2 -1.95 1.61 -3.15
C THR A 2 -3.15 0.70 -3.42
N PHE A 3 -4.37 1.26 -3.55
CA PHE A 3 -5.55 0.48 -3.92
C PHE A 3 -5.41 -0.22 -5.28
N TRP A 4 -4.98 0.52 -6.32
CA TRP A 4 -4.75 -0.03 -7.66
C TRP A 4 -3.61 -1.06 -7.69
N VAL A 5 -2.61 -0.89 -6.83
CA VAL A 5 -1.55 -1.90 -6.66
C VAL A 5 -2.15 -3.22 -6.18
N PHE A 6 -3.02 -3.21 -5.16
CA PHE A 6 -3.61 -4.46 -4.67
C PHE A 6 -4.47 -5.14 -5.73
N LEU A 7 -5.23 -4.37 -6.54
CA LEU A 7 -5.93 -4.93 -7.70
C LEU A 7 -4.95 -5.53 -8.73
N GLY A 8 -3.84 -4.84 -9.00
CA GLY A 8 -2.77 -5.36 -9.85
C GLY A 8 -2.16 -6.66 -9.32
N MET A 9 -1.91 -6.76 -8.01
CA MET A 9 -1.44 -8.00 -7.38
C MET A 9 -2.47 -9.12 -7.52
N MET A 10 -3.76 -8.85 -7.33
CA MET A 10 -4.80 -9.85 -7.52
C MET A 10 -4.81 -10.38 -8.96
N VAL A 11 -4.73 -9.49 -9.95
CA VAL A 11 -4.62 -9.87 -11.37
C VAL A 11 -3.35 -10.69 -11.60
N GLY A 12 -2.21 -10.26 -11.08
CA GLY A 12 -0.96 -11.00 -11.19
C GLY A 12 -1.05 -12.41 -10.61
N THR A 13 -1.71 -12.58 -9.46
CA THR A 13 -1.85 -13.88 -8.80
C THR A 13 -2.74 -14.81 -9.62
N LEU A 14 -3.83 -14.28 -10.17
CA LEU A 14 -4.72 -15.03 -11.06
C LEU A 14 -3.99 -15.41 -12.37
N SER A 15 -3.16 -14.53 -12.92
CA SER A 15 -2.32 -14.84 -14.07
C SER A 15 -1.31 -15.96 -13.76
N VAL A 16 -0.66 -15.92 -12.59
CA VAL A 16 0.23 -16.99 -12.14
C VAL A 16 -0.52 -18.32 -12.07
N VAL A 17 -1.72 -18.35 -11.48
CA VAL A 17 -2.56 -19.57 -11.41
C VAL A 17 -2.88 -20.08 -12.82
N HIS A 18 -3.32 -19.19 -13.72
CA HIS A 18 -3.70 -19.55 -15.08
C HIS A 18 -2.55 -20.17 -15.87
N PHE A 19 -1.37 -19.54 -15.87
CA PHE A 19 -0.21 -20.05 -16.62
C PHE A 19 0.43 -21.28 -15.97
N LEU A 20 0.29 -21.43 -14.65
CA LEU A 20 0.68 -22.65 -13.95
C LEU A 20 -0.16 -23.85 -14.42
N ASP A 21 -1.48 -23.69 -14.50
CA ASP A 21 -2.40 -24.74 -14.98
C ASP A 21 -2.19 -25.06 -16.46
N ALA A 22 -1.90 -24.03 -17.27
CA ALA A 22 -1.56 -24.18 -18.68
C ALA A 22 -0.19 -24.82 -18.93
N LYS A 23 0.63 -24.99 -17.89
CA LYS A 23 2.03 -25.47 -17.96
C LYS A 23 2.89 -24.64 -18.91
N ASP A 24 2.61 -23.34 -18.99
CA ASP A 24 3.35 -22.37 -19.80
C ASP A 24 4.36 -21.61 -18.93
N PHE A 25 5.64 -21.97 -19.08
CA PHE A 25 6.72 -21.35 -18.34
C PHE A 25 6.90 -19.86 -18.68
N THR A 26 6.70 -19.47 -19.94
CA THR A 26 6.93 -18.08 -20.35
C THR A 26 5.87 -17.17 -19.76
N GLY A 27 4.60 -17.56 -19.84
CA GLY A 27 3.50 -16.83 -19.19
C GLY A 27 3.61 -16.83 -17.66
N PHE A 28 4.04 -17.94 -17.07
CA PHE A 28 4.29 -18.04 -15.63
C PHE A 28 5.39 -17.07 -15.18
N LEU A 29 6.54 -17.07 -15.86
CA LEU A 29 7.66 -16.18 -15.56
C LEU A 29 7.26 -14.71 -15.75
N ALA A 30 6.57 -14.38 -16.84
CA ALA A 30 6.08 -13.03 -17.10
C ALA A 30 5.14 -12.53 -15.98
N SER A 31 4.27 -13.41 -15.49
CA SER A 31 3.35 -13.11 -14.39
C SER A 31 4.10 -12.82 -13.08
N PHE A 32 5.17 -13.59 -12.78
CA PHE A 32 6.02 -13.30 -11.62
C PHE A 32 6.81 -11.99 -11.76
N VAL A 33 7.37 -11.70 -12.94
CA VAL A 33 8.05 -10.41 -13.19
C VAL A 33 7.09 -9.24 -13.00
N PHE A 34 5.88 -9.34 -13.55
CA PHE A 34 4.82 -8.36 -13.32
C PHE A 34 4.50 -8.23 -11.82
N MET A 35 4.37 -9.35 -11.10
CA MET A 35 4.12 -9.34 -9.66
C MET A 35 5.23 -8.64 -8.87
N PHE A 36 6.51 -8.92 -9.19
CA PHE A 36 7.66 -8.25 -8.58
C PHE A 36 7.65 -6.74 -8.83
N PHE A 37 7.29 -6.31 -10.02
CA PHE A 37 7.14 -4.89 -10.33
C PHE A 37 6.02 -4.25 -9.51
N VAL A 38 4.81 -4.82 -9.54
CA VAL A 38 3.65 -4.27 -8.83
C VAL A 38 3.88 -4.26 -7.31
N THR A 39 4.48 -5.30 -6.75
CA THR A 39 4.89 -5.33 -5.33
C THR A 39 5.92 -4.26 -4.99
N GLY A 40 6.91 -4.00 -5.86
CA GLY A 40 7.83 -2.88 -5.69
C GLY A 40 7.12 -1.53 -5.62
N VAL A 41 6.18 -1.28 -6.53
CA VAL A 41 5.34 -0.06 -6.53
C VAL A 41 4.48 0.01 -5.26
N GLY A 42 3.95 -1.12 -4.81
CA GLY A 42 3.18 -1.24 -3.56
C GLY A 42 3.94 -0.78 -2.33
N ASN A 43 5.17 -1.27 -2.16
CA ASN A 43 6.03 -0.90 -1.04
C ASN A 43 6.31 0.61 -1.05
N ALA A 44 6.70 1.17 -2.20
CA ALA A 44 6.96 2.59 -2.34
C ALA A 44 5.73 3.44 -2.00
N SER A 45 4.56 3.09 -2.57
CA SER A 45 3.32 3.83 -2.33
C SER A 45 2.86 3.78 -0.87
N THR A 46 3.07 2.66 -0.18
CA THR A 46 2.68 2.50 1.23
C THR A 46 3.63 3.28 2.15
N PHE A 47 4.94 3.25 1.88
CA PHE A 47 5.91 4.05 2.64
C PHE A 47 5.70 5.56 2.47
N GLN A 48 5.30 6.01 1.28
CA GLN A 48 4.93 7.41 1.06
C GLN A 48 3.60 7.80 1.72
N MET A 49 2.70 6.85 1.93
CA MET A 49 1.40 7.08 2.56
C MET A 49 1.52 7.48 4.03
N ILE A 50 2.46 6.88 4.76
CA ILE A 50 2.62 7.08 6.21
C ILE A 50 2.93 8.55 6.56
N PRO A 51 3.94 9.23 5.95
CA PRO A 51 4.19 10.65 6.18
C PRO A 51 3.03 11.57 5.84
N VAL A 52 2.28 11.24 4.79
CA VAL A 52 1.11 12.04 4.39
C VAL A 52 0.04 11.99 5.47
N ILE A 53 -0.23 10.81 6.03
CA ILE A 53 -1.19 10.64 7.13
C ILE A 53 -0.71 11.37 8.39
N MET A 54 0.56 11.22 8.78
CA MET A 54 1.09 11.88 9.98
C MET A 54 1.11 13.41 9.87
N ARG A 55 1.32 13.97 8.67
CA ARG A 55 1.19 15.41 8.43
C ARG A 55 -0.23 15.94 8.63
N GLN A 56 -1.25 15.07 8.53
CA GLN A 56 -2.64 15.41 8.83
C GLN A 56 -3.00 15.16 10.29
N GLU A 57 -2.44 14.13 10.92
CA GLU A 57 -2.76 13.74 12.29
C GLU A 57 -1.99 14.54 13.36
N VAL A 58 -0.72 14.92 13.13
CA VAL A 58 0.06 15.70 14.09
C VAL A 58 -0.59 17.05 14.42
N PRO A 59 -1.08 17.86 13.46
CA PRO A 59 -1.80 19.09 13.79
C PRO A 59 -3.10 18.87 14.58
N ARG A 60 -3.73 17.70 14.47
CA ARG A 60 -4.95 17.34 15.21
C ARG A 60 -4.64 16.90 16.63
N LEU A 61 -3.56 16.14 16.82
CA LEU A 61 -3.14 15.59 18.12
C LEU A 61 -2.34 16.60 18.96
N MET A 62 -1.59 17.49 18.31
CA MET A 62 -0.68 18.45 18.92
C MET A 62 -0.90 19.87 18.35
N PRO A 63 -2.06 20.48 18.61
CA PRO A 63 -2.41 21.80 18.07
C PRO A 63 -1.50 22.93 18.59
N GLU A 64 -0.83 22.74 19.73
CA GLU A 64 0.06 23.69 20.38
C GLU A 64 1.40 23.91 19.67
N LEU A 65 1.82 22.97 18.80
CA LEU A 65 3.10 23.06 18.09
C LEU A 65 3.07 24.14 17.00
N ASP A 66 4.18 24.83 16.79
CA ASP A 66 4.37 25.71 15.63
C ASP A 66 4.48 24.90 14.32
N SER A 67 4.19 25.55 13.19
CA SER A 67 4.23 24.99 11.83
C SER A 67 5.52 24.21 11.50
N ALA A 68 6.68 24.74 11.86
CA ALA A 68 7.97 24.08 11.65
C ALA A 68 8.16 22.87 12.56
N GLN A 69 7.65 22.93 13.80
CA GLN A 69 7.73 21.86 14.77
C GLN A 69 6.78 20.70 14.41
N ARG A 70 5.57 21.00 13.93
CA ARG A 70 4.62 19.99 13.45
C ARG A 70 5.20 19.15 12.33
N THR A 71 5.87 19.78 11.36
CA THR A 71 6.50 19.07 10.24
C THR A 71 7.59 18.11 10.73
N ARG A 72 8.48 18.59 11.61
CA ARG A 72 9.53 17.74 12.20
C ARG A 72 8.94 16.60 13.04
N GLN A 73 7.87 16.85 13.79
CA GLN A 73 7.22 15.82 14.58
C GLN A 73 6.57 14.76 13.70
N ALA A 74 5.84 15.17 12.66
CA ALA A 74 5.25 14.24 11.69
C ALA A 74 6.31 13.35 11.03
N GLU A 75 7.47 13.92 10.66
CA GLU A 75 8.57 13.15 10.09
C GLU A 75 9.17 12.14 11.07
N LYS A 76 9.35 12.53 12.34
CA LYS A 76 9.84 11.61 13.39
C LYS A 76 8.88 10.45 13.64
N GLU A 77 7.59 10.74 13.83
CA GLU A 77 6.57 9.71 14.05
C GLU A 77 6.46 8.78 12.84
N SER A 78 6.49 9.34 11.63
CA SER A 78 6.47 8.55 10.39
C SER A 78 7.66 7.63 10.28
N ALA A 79 8.87 8.11 10.59
CA ALA A 79 10.08 7.30 10.57
C ALA A 79 9.99 6.13 11.57
N ALA A 80 9.46 6.38 12.76
CA ALA A 80 9.23 5.34 13.76
C ALA A 80 8.21 4.29 13.27
N ILE A 81 7.08 4.73 12.71
CA ILE A 81 6.04 3.84 12.16
C ILE A 81 6.59 3.01 11.00
N VAL A 82 7.29 3.64 10.04
CA VAL A 82 7.91 2.94 8.91
C VAL A 82 8.92 1.90 9.41
N GLY A 83 9.77 2.25 10.37
CA GLY A 83 10.75 1.32 10.94
C GLY A 83 10.09 0.10 11.59
N PHE A 84 9.10 0.32 12.46
CA PHE A 84 8.41 -0.75 13.17
C PHE A 84 7.60 -1.65 12.23
N THR A 85 6.85 -1.06 11.29
CA THR A 85 6.08 -1.82 10.31
C THR A 85 6.98 -2.59 9.33
N SER A 86 8.14 -2.04 8.97
CA SER A 86 9.13 -2.74 8.12
C SER A 86 9.73 -3.98 8.81
N ALA A 87 9.95 -3.92 10.13
CA ALA A 87 10.39 -5.08 10.90
C ALA A 87 9.37 -6.23 10.84
N ILE A 88 8.08 -5.91 10.91
CA ILE A 88 7.00 -6.89 10.75
C ILE A 88 6.94 -7.39 9.29
N ALA A 89 7.05 -6.49 8.32
CA ALA A 89 7.01 -6.86 6.90
C ALA A 89 8.14 -7.82 6.49
N ALA A 90 9.30 -7.75 7.16
CA ALA A 90 10.43 -8.65 6.91
C ALA A 90 10.09 -10.14 7.13
N TYR A 91 9.14 -10.46 8.01
CA TYR A 91 8.67 -11.85 8.18
C TYR A 91 8.05 -12.42 6.89
N GLY A 92 7.63 -11.58 5.95
CA GLY A 92 7.14 -12.00 4.64
C GLY A 92 8.15 -12.85 3.86
N ALA A 93 9.45 -12.57 4.00
CA ALA A 93 10.52 -13.32 3.32
C ALA A 93 10.60 -14.78 3.79
N PHE A 94 10.21 -15.06 5.03
CA PHE A 94 10.10 -16.43 5.54
C PHE A 94 8.72 -17.03 5.27
N PHE A 95 7.67 -16.23 5.44
CA PHE A 95 6.29 -16.69 5.32
C PHE A 95 5.95 -17.15 3.90
N ILE A 96 6.39 -16.44 2.85
CA ILE A 96 6.05 -16.77 1.47
C ILE A 96 6.61 -18.14 1.06
N PRO A 97 7.93 -18.42 1.18
CA PRO A 97 8.47 -19.75 0.86
C PRO A 97 7.85 -20.85 1.71
N ARG A 98 7.58 -20.57 3.00
CA ARG A 98 6.97 -21.56 3.89
C ARG A 98 5.53 -21.88 3.48
N ALA A 99 4.72 -20.89 3.10
CA ALA A 99 3.36 -21.08 2.62
C ALA A 99 3.33 -21.89 1.32
N PHE A 100 4.20 -21.57 0.35
CA PHE A 100 4.35 -22.38 -0.87
C PHE A 100 4.76 -23.82 -0.54
N GLY A 101 5.76 -24.00 0.32
CA GLY A 101 6.22 -25.32 0.74
C GLY A 101 5.13 -26.16 1.40
N MET A 102 4.34 -25.56 2.31
CA MET A 102 3.21 -26.24 2.96
C MET A 102 2.10 -26.60 1.97
N SER A 103 1.77 -25.70 1.04
CA SER A 103 0.78 -25.96 -0.02
C SER A 103 1.20 -27.15 -0.88
N ILE A 104 2.45 -27.15 -1.35
CA ILE A 104 2.97 -28.22 -2.22
C ILE A 104 3.05 -29.53 -1.44
N SER A 105 3.51 -29.53 -0.19
CA SER A 105 3.59 -30.77 0.61
C SER A 105 2.22 -31.37 0.93
N ALA A 106 1.19 -30.54 1.11
CA ALA A 106 -0.14 -30.99 1.49
C ALA A 106 -1.02 -31.37 0.29
N THR A 107 -0.88 -30.68 -0.85
CA THR A 107 -1.79 -30.81 -2.00
C THR A 107 -1.11 -31.18 -3.31
N GLY A 108 0.23 -31.23 -3.33
CA GLY A 108 1.02 -31.42 -4.55
C GLY A 108 1.13 -30.17 -5.43
N THR A 109 0.48 -29.06 -5.07
CA THR A 109 0.44 -27.84 -5.88
C THR A 109 0.54 -26.56 -5.02
N PRO A 110 0.94 -25.41 -5.59
CA PRO A 110 0.99 -24.14 -4.87
C PRO A 110 -0.35 -23.39 -4.80
N HIS A 111 -1.45 -23.94 -5.33
CA HIS A 111 -2.73 -23.22 -5.47
C HIS A 111 -3.28 -22.71 -4.14
N VAL A 112 -3.21 -23.52 -3.06
CA VAL A 112 -3.73 -23.10 -1.75
C VAL A 112 -2.99 -21.87 -1.24
N ALA A 113 -1.67 -21.82 -1.40
CA ALA A 113 -0.88 -20.63 -1.07
C ALA A 113 -1.28 -19.42 -1.93
N LEU A 114 -1.41 -19.60 -3.25
CA LEU A 114 -1.77 -18.52 -4.18
C LEU A 114 -3.15 -17.93 -3.88
N TYR A 115 -4.16 -18.77 -3.63
CA TYR A 115 -5.48 -18.29 -3.23
C TYR A 115 -5.47 -17.63 -1.85
N GLY A 116 -4.64 -18.12 -0.91
CA GLY A 116 -4.42 -17.45 0.37
C GLY A 116 -3.88 -16.03 0.20
N PHE A 117 -2.88 -15.84 -0.67
CA PHE A 117 -2.35 -14.52 -1.00
C PHE A 117 -3.39 -13.65 -1.71
N LEU A 118 -4.19 -14.21 -2.62
CA LEU A 118 -5.27 -13.50 -3.29
C LEU A 118 -6.29 -12.93 -2.31
N VAL A 119 -6.73 -13.73 -1.33
CA VAL A 119 -7.65 -13.31 -0.27
C VAL A 119 -7.01 -12.22 0.60
N PHE A 120 -5.71 -12.34 0.91
CA PHE A 120 -4.97 -11.31 1.63
C PHE A 120 -4.92 -9.99 0.85
N TYR A 121 -4.61 -10.01 -0.45
CA TYR A 121 -4.62 -8.80 -1.27
C TYR A 121 -6.01 -8.17 -1.38
N ALA A 122 -7.07 -8.99 -1.49
CA ALA A 122 -8.44 -8.51 -1.49
C ALA A 122 -8.82 -7.83 -0.17
N SER A 123 -8.39 -8.38 0.98
CA SER A 123 -8.63 -7.76 2.28
C SER A 123 -7.86 -6.44 2.43
N CYS A 124 -6.62 -6.36 1.96
CA CYS A 124 -5.85 -5.12 1.91
C CYS A 124 -6.50 -4.06 1.01
N ALA A 125 -7.01 -4.45 -0.17
CA ALA A 125 -7.76 -3.55 -1.05
C ALA A 125 -9.03 -3.03 -0.36
N ALA A 126 -9.80 -3.91 0.29
CA ALA A 126 -11.01 -3.54 1.02
C ALA A 126 -10.71 -2.59 2.20
N LEU A 127 -9.64 -2.86 2.97
CA LEU A 127 -9.20 -1.98 4.06
C LEU A 127 -8.76 -0.61 3.55
N THR A 128 -7.98 -0.58 2.46
CA THR A 128 -7.52 0.67 1.83
C THR A 128 -8.71 1.46 1.31
N TRP A 129 -9.64 0.80 0.63
CA TRP A 129 -10.88 1.42 0.18
C TRP A 129 -11.66 1.99 1.35
N TYR A 130 -11.98 1.18 2.36
CA TYR A 130 -12.74 1.59 3.54
C TYR A 130 -12.11 2.78 4.27
N ALA A 131 -10.79 2.78 4.45
CA ALA A 131 -10.07 3.87 5.09
C ALA A 131 -10.14 5.18 4.27
N TYR A 132 -10.08 5.09 2.94
CA TYR A 132 -10.07 6.27 2.05
C TYR A 132 -11.46 6.77 1.65
N THR A 133 -12.49 5.92 1.63
CA THR A 133 -13.88 6.31 1.33
C THR A 133 -14.68 6.76 2.55
N ARG A 134 -14.17 6.56 3.78
CA ARG A 134 -14.80 7.05 5.00
C ARG A 134 -14.71 8.59 5.08
N LYS A 135 -15.77 9.25 5.59
CA LYS A 135 -15.85 10.72 5.75
C LYS A 135 -14.57 11.27 6.42
N GLY A 136 -13.81 12.10 5.69
CA GLY A 136 -12.53 12.67 6.12
C GLY A 136 -11.28 12.04 5.49
N GLY A 137 -11.43 11.09 4.55
CA GLY A 137 -10.32 10.57 3.75
C GLY A 137 -9.97 11.48 2.57
N LEU A 138 -8.70 11.49 2.16
CA LEU A 138 -8.15 12.31 1.07
C LEU A 138 -8.95 12.25 -0.25
N LEU A 139 -9.65 11.14 -0.53
CA LEU A 139 -10.50 11.01 -1.71
C LEU A 139 -11.80 11.83 -1.59
N HIS A 140 -12.38 11.89 -0.39
CA HIS A 140 -13.58 12.65 -0.08
C HIS A 140 -13.36 14.18 -0.16
N ASP A 141 -12.14 14.65 0.11
CA ASP A 141 -11.78 16.07 -0.03
C ASP A 141 -11.56 16.46 -1.51
N VAL A 142 -11.03 15.55 -2.33
CA VAL A 142 -10.86 15.75 -3.78
C VAL A 142 -12.22 15.69 -4.50
N GLU A 143 -13.09 14.76 -4.12
CA GLU A 143 -14.41 14.57 -4.75
C GLU A 143 -15.42 15.67 -4.37
N ARG A 144 -15.19 16.40 -3.26
CA ARG A 144 -16.05 17.52 -2.82
C ARG A 144 -15.51 18.92 -3.12
N GLY A 145 -14.41 19.06 -3.85
CA GLY A 145 -13.96 20.36 -4.34
C GLY A 145 -13.85 21.44 -3.27
N ILE A 146 -13.35 21.11 -2.07
CA ILE A 146 -12.98 22.14 -1.10
C ILE A 146 -11.69 22.75 -1.63
N ALA A 147 -11.88 23.83 -2.36
CA ALA A 147 -10.87 24.66 -3.02
C ALA A 147 -9.57 24.74 -2.20
N ALA A 148 -8.45 24.45 -2.87
CA ALA A 148 -7.20 25.05 -2.46
C ALA A 148 -7.46 26.56 -2.25
N PRO A 149 -7.12 27.16 -1.09
CA PRO A 149 -7.16 28.59 -0.96
C PRO A 149 -6.29 29.17 -2.07
N ALA A 150 -6.89 30.02 -2.91
CA ALA A 150 -6.15 30.76 -3.92
C ALA A 150 -4.95 31.45 -3.24
N PRO A 151 -3.75 31.43 -3.85
CA PRO A 151 -2.64 32.18 -3.31
C PRO A 151 -3.06 33.65 -3.23
N THR A 152 -3.15 34.20 -2.02
CA THR A 152 -3.36 35.62 -1.79
C THR A 152 -2.22 36.35 -2.47
N ALA A 153 -2.51 37.00 -3.60
CA ALA A 153 -1.61 37.96 -4.22
C ALA A 153 -1.34 39.06 -3.18
N GLN A 154 -0.17 38.99 -2.55
CA GLN A 154 0.37 40.12 -1.80
C GLN A 154 0.64 41.22 -2.81
N GLY A 155 -0.27 42.21 -2.85
CA GLY A 155 -0.06 43.45 -3.56
C GLY A 155 1.22 44.11 -3.05
N ALA A 156 2.16 44.34 -3.95
CA ALA A 156 3.31 45.20 -3.70
C ALA A 156 2.80 46.65 -3.53
N PRO A 157 3.14 47.35 -2.44
CA PRO A 157 2.94 48.79 -2.38
C PRO A 157 3.95 49.50 -3.31
N ALA A 158 3.44 50.50 -4.03
CA ALA A 158 4.16 51.39 -4.93
C ALA A 158 5.04 52.41 -4.17
#